data_AF-R6E551-F1
#
_entry.id   AF-R6E551-F1
#
_cell.length_a   1.000
_cell.length_b   1.000
_cell.length_c   1.000
_cell.angle_alpha   90.00
_cell.angle_beta   90.00
_cell.angle_gamma   90.00
#
_symmetry.space_group_name_H-M   'P 1'
#
loop_
_entity.id
_entity.type
_entity.pdbx_description
1 polymer ?
#
loop_
_entity_poly.entity_id
_entity_poly.type
_entity_poly.pdbx_seq_one_letter_code
_entity_poly.pdbx_strand_id
1 'polypeptide(L)'
;MNASRTILVYDDFSFNTPVLLGRLFIDPIKGGESYSFEYDTKWLKQTSLSVSLDPALAPYGGRQFPYEGRIFGMFADSSPNRWGRLLLTKKERSLAEKEKRKPRKLNDSDFLLGVYDESRIGGLRFKLEETGDFLSNDKETATPPWASLRTLEEASRQFEDDTTPLNEKWLNQLLRPGSSLGGARPKATVIDPNGQLWIAKFPSKNDDNNTGAWEKVVHDLARMCGLNVPESRLETFSKLGSTFLVRRFDRDGKKRIHFASAMTLLGKTDGASAADGASSCRRWHKLH
;
A
#
# COMPACT_ATOMS: atom_id res chain seq x y z
N MET A 1 -27.70 -8.38 3.45
CA MET A 1 -26.69 -8.65 4.49
C MET A 1 -25.42 -9.01 3.77
N ASN A 2 -24.28 -8.37 4.06
CA ASN A 2 -23.02 -8.81 3.48
C ASN A 2 -22.72 -10.22 4.01
N ALA A 3 -22.24 -11.12 3.16
CA ALA A 3 -21.78 -12.43 3.60
C ALA A 3 -20.43 -12.29 4.32
N SER A 4 -20.17 -13.19 5.28
CA SER A 4 -18.82 -13.38 5.82
C SER A 4 -17.85 -13.69 4.67
N ARG A 5 -16.66 -13.12 4.71
CA ARG A 5 -15.63 -13.29 3.67
C ARG A 5 -14.39 -13.90 4.30
N THR A 6 -13.76 -14.81 3.57
CA THR A 6 -12.46 -15.36 3.95
C THR A 6 -11.43 -14.93 2.91
N ILE A 7 -10.33 -14.36 3.37
CA ILE A 7 -9.17 -14.01 2.55
C ILE A 7 -8.04 -14.97 2.91
N LEU A 8 -7.50 -15.65 1.91
CA LEU A 8 -6.33 -16.50 2.05
C LEU A 8 -5.08 -15.61 2.00
N VAL A 9 -4.25 -15.70 3.02
CA VAL A 9 -3.02 -14.92 3.15
C VAL A 9 -1.83 -15.81 2.86
N TYR A 10 -0.96 -15.38 1.96
CA TYR A 10 0.24 -16.10 1.55
C TYR A 10 1.51 -15.34 1.94
N ASP A 11 2.49 -16.09 2.39
CA ASP A 11 3.87 -15.66 2.63
C ASP A 11 4.68 -15.92 1.35
N ASP A 12 5.17 -14.84 0.73
CA ASP A 12 6.04 -14.87 -0.46
C ASP A 12 7.41 -14.22 -0.17
N PHE A 13 7.88 -14.32 1.07
CA PHE A 13 9.17 -13.75 1.51
C PHE A 13 10.05 -14.75 2.28
N SER A 14 9.47 -15.68 3.03
CA SER A 14 10.22 -16.67 3.82
C SER A 14 10.68 -17.87 2.96
N PHE A 15 9.98 -18.16 1.88
CA PHE A 15 10.17 -19.36 1.05
C PHE A 15 10.41 -19.00 -0.42
N ASN A 16 10.92 -19.97 -1.20
CA ASN A 16 11.13 -19.79 -2.65
C ASN A 16 9.82 -19.74 -3.45
N THR A 17 8.72 -20.21 -2.88
CA THR A 17 7.39 -20.21 -3.47
C THR A 17 6.38 -19.69 -2.45
N PRO A 18 5.29 -19.02 -2.87
CA PRO A 18 4.25 -18.58 -1.95
C PRO A 18 3.67 -19.75 -1.14
N VAL A 19 3.72 -19.64 0.19
CA VAL A 19 3.12 -20.63 1.11
C VAL A 19 1.91 -20.01 1.79
N LEU A 20 0.85 -20.78 2.01
CA LEU A 20 -0.32 -20.31 2.74
C LEU A 20 0.09 -20.00 4.19
N LEU A 21 0.06 -18.73 4.56
CA LEU A 21 0.34 -18.23 5.90
C LEU A 21 -0.84 -18.51 6.84
N GLY A 22 -2.06 -18.27 6.34
CA GLY A 22 -3.27 -18.38 7.14
C GLY A 22 -4.50 -17.81 6.45
N ARG A 23 -5.58 -17.68 7.22
CA ARG A 23 -6.89 -17.24 6.76
C ARG A 23 -7.35 -16.03 7.59
N LEU A 24 -7.65 -14.94 6.91
CA LEU A 24 -8.27 -13.74 7.48
C LEU A 24 -9.78 -13.84 7.26
N PHE A 25 -10.53 -13.98 8.33
CA PHE A 25 -11.99 -13.98 8.33
C PHE A 25 -12.50 -12.56 8.59
N ILE A 26 -13.49 -12.16 7.80
CA ILE A 26 -14.13 -10.85 7.87
C ILE A 26 -15.62 -11.08 8.05
N ASP A 27 -16.12 -10.71 9.22
CA ASP A 27 -17.53 -10.81 9.55
C ASP A 27 -18.15 -9.39 9.56
N PRO A 28 -19.20 -9.14 8.77
CA PRO A 28 -19.83 -7.83 8.75
C PRO A 28 -20.60 -7.60 10.06
N ILE A 29 -20.36 -6.43 10.67
CA ILE A 29 -21.05 -5.99 11.89
C ILE A 29 -21.80 -4.68 11.63
N LYS A 30 -22.68 -4.27 12.55
CA LYS A 30 -23.41 -3.01 12.41
C LYS A 30 -22.42 -1.84 12.41
N GLY A 31 -22.26 -1.20 11.24
CA GLY A 31 -21.40 -0.02 11.08
C GLY A 31 -19.94 -0.31 10.72
N GLY A 32 -19.53 -1.56 10.53
CA GLY A 32 -18.14 -1.90 10.20
C GLY A 32 -17.90 -3.39 9.92
N GLU A 33 -16.68 -3.83 10.16
CA GLU A 33 -16.23 -5.21 9.96
C GLU A 33 -15.50 -5.69 11.21
N SER A 34 -15.72 -6.95 11.57
CA SER A 34 -14.94 -7.67 12.57
C SER A 34 -13.92 -8.55 11.86
N TYR A 35 -12.71 -8.59 12.38
CA TYR A 35 -11.60 -9.35 11.79
C TYR A 35 -11.16 -10.45 12.76
N SER A 36 -10.87 -11.63 12.22
CA SER A 36 -10.14 -12.66 12.94
C SER A 36 -9.16 -13.35 12.02
N PHE A 37 -8.02 -13.76 12.54
CA PHE A 37 -6.97 -14.39 11.76
C PHE A 37 -6.59 -15.74 12.36
N GLU A 38 -6.37 -16.72 11.50
CA GLU A 38 -5.93 -18.06 11.90
C GLU A 38 -4.75 -18.49 11.02
N TYR A 39 -3.63 -18.80 11.67
CA TYR A 39 -2.45 -19.32 10.99
C TYR A 39 -2.70 -20.72 10.43
N ASP A 40 -2.08 -21.02 9.29
CA ASP A 40 -2.06 -22.38 8.77
C ASP A 40 -1.12 -23.25 9.62
N THR A 41 -1.61 -24.42 10.02
CA THR A 41 -0.84 -25.35 10.88
C THR A 41 0.44 -25.85 10.22
N LYS A 42 0.49 -25.94 8.88
CA LYS A 42 1.72 -26.34 8.17
C LYS A 42 2.74 -25.21 8.21
N TRP A 43 2.30 -23.96 8.02
CA TRP A 43 3.18 -22.80 8.10
C TRP A 43 3.81 -22.65 9.50
N LEU A 44 3.01 -22.76 10.57
CA LEU A 44 3.52 -22.70 11.95
C LEU A 44 4.59 -23.76 12.23
N LYS A 45 4.39 -24.99 11.73
CA LYS A 45 5.37 -26.07 11.87
C LYS A 45 6.66 -25.79 11.08
N GLN A 46 6.53 -25.25 9.87
CA GLN A 46 7.67 -24.96 9.00
C GLN A 46 8.54 -23.82 9.53
N THR A 47 7.94 -22.76 10.07
CA THR A 47 8.67 -21.60 10.60
C THR A 47 9.13 -21.79 12.03
N SER A 48 8.77 -22.90 12.68
CA SER A 48 9.09 -23.19 14.09
C SER A 48 8.74 -22.03 15.03
N LEU A 49 7.68 -21.27 14.72
CA LEU A 49 7.20 -20.12 15.49
C LEU A 49 8.22 -18.97 15.65
N SER A 50 9.28 -18.96 14.83
CA SER A 50 10.40 -18.02 14.96
C SER A 50 10.13 -16.62 14.40
N VAL A 51 9.10 -16.48 13.56
CA VAL A 51 8.78 -15.23 12.87
C VAL A 51 7.58 -14.56 13.52
N SER A 52 7.79 -13.36 14.08
CA SER A 52 6.71 -12.47 14.54
C SER A 52 6.41 -11.44 13.46
N LEU A 53 5.20 -11.51 12.90
CA LEU A 53 4.74 -10.59 11.84
C LEU A 53 4.01 -9.37 12.41
N ASP A 54 3.34 -9.56 13.54
CA ASP A 54 2.52 -8.55 14.20
C ASP A 54 2.57 -8.82 15.71
N PRO A 55 2.85 -7.82 16.56
CA PRO A 55 2.79 -8.00 18.01
C PRO A 55 1.42 -8.47 18.53
N ALA A 56 0.34 -8.16 17.80
CA ALA A 56 -1.01 -8.62 18.13
C ALA A 56 -1.29 -10.07 17.74
N LEU A 57 -0.35 -10.74 17.05
CA LEU A 57 -0.46 -12.14 16.65
C LEU A 57 0.57 -12.98 17.37
N ALA A 58 0.10 -13.90 18.20
CA ALA A 58 0.94 -14.92 18.80
C ALA A 58 1.07 -16.11 17.85
N PRO A 59 2.24 -16.79 17.80
CA PRO A 59 2.49 -17.87 16.87
C PRO A 59 1.87 -19.19 17.37
N TYR A 60 0.54 -19.24 17.48
CA TYR A 60 -0.21 -20.45 17.83
C TYR A 60 -1.42 -20.65 16.91
N GLY A 61 -1.90 -21.88 16.85
CA GLY A 61 -3.05 -22.26 16.02
C GLY A 61 -4.40 -21.87 16.62
N GLY A 62 -5.37 -21.59 15.76
CA GLY A 62 -6.73 -21.15 16.15
C GLY A 62 -6.98 -19.68 15.84
N ARG A 63 -8.25 -19.27 15.96
CA ARG A 63 -8.68 -17.90 15.67
C ARG A 63 -8.16 -16.92 16.71
N GLN A 64 -7.46 -15.91 16.22
CA GLN A 64 -6.99 -14.77 16.98
C GLN A 64 -7.78 -13.53 16.56
N PHE A 65 -7.97 -12.61 17.49
CA PHE A 65 -8.75 -11.39 17.29
C PHE A 65 -7.86 -10.18 17.57
N PRO A 66 -7.99 -9.11 16.78
CA PRO A 66 -7.20 -7.91 16.97
C PRO A 66 -7.72 -7.10 18.16
N TYR A 67 -6.83 -6.31 18.75
CA TYR A 67 -7.20 -5.36 19.80
C TYR A 67 -8.09 -4.24 19.23
N GLU A 68 -9.10 -3.84 20.00
CA GLU A 68 -10.04 -2.74 19.68
C GLU A 68 -10.87 -2.92 18.39
N GLY A 69 -10.99 -4.15 17.87
CA GLY A 69 -11.81 -4.44 16.68
C GLY A 69 -11.27 -3.84 15.37
N ARG A 70 -10.01 -3.39 15.35
CA ARG A 70 -9.33 -2.87 14.15
C ARG A 70 -8.70 -4.00 13.36
N ILE A 71 -8.38 -3.79 12.08
CA ILE A 71 -7.61 -4.79 11.32
C ILE A 71 -6.20 -4.95 11.92
N PHE A 72 -5.62 -6.15 11.85
CA PHE A 72 -4.23 -6.39 12.31
C PHE A 72 -3.24 -5.46 11.60
N GLY A 73 -2.21 -5.03 12.32
CA GLY A 73 -1.18 -4.12 11.81
C GLY A 73 -0.44 -4.67 10.59
N MET A 74 -0.17 -5.97 10.53
CA MET A 74 0.43 -6.60 9.34
C MET A 74 -0.41 -6.40 8.06
N PHE A 75 -1.74 -6.34 8.18
CA PHE A 75 -2.64 -6.06 7.06
C PHE A 75 -2.80 -4.55 6.82
N ALA A 76 -2.77 -3.75 7.88
CA ALA A 76 -2.79 -2.29 7.78
C ALA A 76 -1.54 -1.77 7.02
N ASP A 77 -0.36 -2.35 7.27
CA ASP A 77 0.88 -2.02 6.56
C ASP A 77 0.83 -2.38 5.07
N SER A 78 0.10 -3.45 4.73
CA SER A 78 -0.13 -3.85 3.34
C SER A 78 -1.29 -3.10 2.67
N SER A 79 -2.04 -2.31 3.44
CA SER A 79 -3.19 -1.54 2.95
C SER A 79 -2.74 -0.22 2.33
N PRO A 80 -3.54 0.35 1.40
CA PRO A 80 -3.18 1.61 0.78
C PRO A 80 -3.22 2.76 1.79
N ASN A 81 -2.32 3.74 1.61
CA ASN A 81 -2.34 4.98 2.38
C ASN A 81 -3.53 5.87 1.97
N ARG A 82 -3.65 7.06 2.59
CA ARG A 82 -4.69 8.05 2.27
C ARG A 82 -4.85 8.30 0.76
N TRP A 83 -3.73 8.48 0.05
CA TRP A 83 -3.74 8.63 -1.41
C TRP A 83 -4.33 7.40 -2.12
N GLY A 84 -3.84 6.19 -1.82
CA GLY A 84 -4.38 4.98 -2.45
C GLY A 84 -5.85 4.69 -2.11
N ARG A 85 -6.31 4.99 -0.88
CA ARG A 85 -7.72 4.89 -0.47
C ARG A 85 -8.60 5.87 -1.25
N LEU A 86 -8.10 7.09 -1.49
CA LEU A 86 -8.77 8.08 -2.32
C LEU A 86 -8.94 7.55 -3.75
N LEU A 87 -7.89 6.96 -4.34
CA LEU A 87 -7.95 6.36 -5.68
C LEU A 87 -9.00 5.24 -5.78
N LEU A 88 -9.02 4.33 -4.81
CA LEU A 88 -9.96 3.20 -4.79
C LEU A 88 -11.42 3.65 -4.59
N THR A 89 -11.65 4.62 -3.72
CA THR A 89 -12.99 5.19 -3.50
C THR A 89 -13.54 5.84 -4.77
N LYS A 90 -12.67 6.49 -5.53
CA LYS A 90 -12.99 7.11 -6.81
C LYS A 90 -13.27 6.08 -7.91
N LYS A 91 -12.45 5.03 -8.00
CA LYS A 91 -12.70 3.88 -8.88
C LYS A 91 -14.08 3.28 -8.63
N GLU A 92 -14.43 3.05 -7.37
CA GLU A 92 -15.73 2.52 -6.96
C GLU A 92 -16.88 3.45 -7.40
N ARG A 93 -16.73 4.77 -7.24
CA ARG A 93 -17.75 5.73 -7.70
C ARG A 93 -17.93 5.70 -9.22
N SER A 94 -16.84 5.70 -9.98
CA SER A 94 -16.90 5.64 -11.44
C SER A 94 -17.55 4.36 -11.95
N LEU A 95 -17.22 3.20 -11.35
CA LEU A 95 -17.88 1.93 -11.65
C LEU A 95 -19.37 1.97 -11.31
N ALA A 96 -19.72 2.53 -10.15
CA ALA A 96 -21.11 2.66 -9.73
C ALA A 96 -21.94 3.52 -10.70
N GLU A 97 -21.38 4.62 -11.21
CA GLU A 97 -22.02 5.48 -12.21
C GLU A 97 -22.24 4.74 -13.54
N LYS A 98 -21.23 4.01 -14.04
CA LYS A 98 -21.36 3.18 -15.25
C LYS A 98 -22.44 2.11 -15.11
N GLU A 99 -22.50 1.49 -13.93
CA GLU A 99 -23.48 0.46 -13.59
C GLU A 99 -24.83 1.05 -13.14
N LYS A 100 -24.99 2.39 -13.16
CA LYS A 100 -26.20 3.11 -12.71
C LYS A 100 -26.66 2.73 -11.30
N ARG A 101 -25.71 2.45 -10.39
CA ARG A 101 -25.95 2.13 -8.98
C ARG A 101 -25.36 3.21 -8.06
N LYS A 102 -25.78 3.20 -6.80
CA LYS A 102 -25.13 4.05 -5.78
C LYS A 102 -23.73 3.50 -5.44
N PRO A 103 -22.71 4.36 -5.25
CA PRO A 103 -21.39 3.92 -4.80
C PRO A 103 -21.50 3.21 -3.44
N ARG A 104 -20.81 2.08 -3.28
CA ARG A 104 -20.78 1.37 -2.00
C ARG A 104 -19.78 2.05 -1.06
N LYS A 105 -20.03 1.97 0.24
CA LYS A 105 -19.03 2.35 1.24
C LYS A 105 -17.96 1.26 1.28
N LEU A 106 -16.70 1.64 1.05
CA LEU A 106 -15.56 0.73 1.13
C LEU A 106 -15.11 0.60 2.58
N ASN A 107 -14.90 -0.65 3.02
CA ASN A 107 -14.32 -0.96 4.33
C ASN A 107 -12.82 -1.29 4.21
N ASP A 108 -12.12 -1.54 5.32
CA ASP A 108 -10.68 -1.84 5.25
C ASP A 108 -10.39 -3.13 4.48
N SER A 109 -11.28 -4.13 4.51
CA SER A 109 -11.14 -5.31 3.66
C SER A 109 -11.18 -4.97 2.16
N ASP A 110 -12.09 -4.08 1.74
CA ASP A 110 -12.17 -3.65 0.34
C ASP A 110 -10.92 -2.87 -0.08
N PHE A 111 -10.36 -2.05 0.83
CA PHE A 111 -9.10 -1.35 0.59
C PHE A 111 -7.91 -2.31 0.50
N LEU A 112 -7.87 -3.31 1.39
CA LEU A 112 -6.83 -4.34 1.37
C LEU A 112 -6.86 -5.10 0.05
N LEU A 113 -8.04 -5.53 -0.41
CA LEU A 113 -8.23 -6.30 -1.64
C LEU A 113 -8.08 -5.44 -2.92
N GLY A 114 -8.32 -4.14 -2.82
CA GLY A 114 -8.25 -3.22 -3.97
C GLY A 114 -6.85 -2.90 -4.47
N VAL A 115 -5.79 -3.27 -3.73
CA VAL A 115 -4.40 -3.02 -4.13
C VAL A 115 -3.88 -4.14 -5.04
N TYR A 116 -3.33 -3.74 -6.19
CA TYR A 116 -2.70 -4.64 -7.17
C TYR A 116 -1.56 -5.44 -6.55
N ASP A 117 -1.51 -6.75 -6.79
CA ASP A 117 -0.60 -7.64 -6.08
C ASP A 117 0.88 -7.32 -6.33
N GLU A 118 1.29 -6.99 -7.55
CA GLU A 118 2.68 -6.69 -7.88
C GLU A 118 3.18 -5.43 -7.15
N SER A 119 2.33 -4.40 -7.10
CA SER A 119 2.68 -3.08 -6.54
C SER A 119 2.42 -3.00 -5.03
N ARG A 120 1.76 -4.00 -4.43
CA ARG A 120 1.52 -4.11 -2.99
C ARG A 120 2.81 -4.03 -2.20
N ILE A 121 2.74 -3.39 -1.04
CA ILE A 121 3.89 -3.20 -0.15
C ILE A 121 4.09 -4.43 0.76
N GLY A 122 5.35 -4.79 0.99
CA GLY A 122 5.76 -5.92 1.82
C GLY A 122 5.71 -7.27 1.10
N GLY A 123 5.78 -8.34 1.89
CA GLY A 123 5.85 -9.73 1.39
C GLY A 123 4.54 -10.53 1.38
N LEU A 124 3.42 -9.94 1.82
CA LEU A 124 2.14 -10.65 1.89
C LEU A 124 1.42 -10.64 0.54
N ARG A 125 0.74 -11.74 0.24
CA ARG A 125 -0.13 -11.90 -0.94
C ARG A 125 -1.49 -12.43 -0.54
N PHE A 126 -2.50 -12.13 -1.34
CA PHE A 126 -3.89 -12.42 -1.00
C PHE A 126 -4.60 -13.14 -2.14
N LYS A 127 -5.41 -14.14 -1.78
CA LYS A 127 -6.35 -14.82 -2.68
C LYS A 127 -7.74 -14.88 -2.05
N LEU A 128 -8.77 -14.91 -2.89
CA LEU A 128 -10.14 -15.20 -2.46
C LEU A 128 -10.49 -16.68 -2.60
N GLU A 129 -9.84 -17.39 -3.53
CA GLU A 129 -10.04 -18.82 -3.79
C GLU A 129 -8.69 -19.54 -3.85
N GLU A 130 -8.62 -20.79 -3.39
CA GLU A 130 -7.35 -21.55 -3.32
C GLU A 130 -6.74 -21.80 -4.71
N THR A 131 -7.60 -22.10 -5.69
CA THR A 131 -7.22 -22.36 -7.09
C THR A 131 -7.17 -21.11 -7.96
N GLY A 132 -7.49 -19.93 -7.42
CA GLY A 132 -7.48 -18.67 -8.14
C GLY A 132 -6.08 -18.07 -8.27
N ASP A 133 -5.94 -17.12 -9.20
CA ASP A 133 -4.78 -16.24 -9.27
C ASP A 133 -4.69 -15.35 -8.03
N PHE A 134 -3.49 -14.82 -7.77
CA PHE A 134 -3.36 -13.75 -6.78
C PHE A 134 -4.17 -12.53 -7.22
N LEU A 135 -4.74 -11.83 -6.24
CA LEU A 135 -5.68 -10.75 -6.50
C LEU A 135 -5.12 -9.67 -7.41
N SER A 136 -5.88 -9.35 -8.47
CA SER A 136 -5.54 -8.33 -9.45
C SER A 136 -4.18 -8.62 -10.10
N ASN A 137 -4.13 -9.66 -10.94
CA ASN A 137 -2.99 -10.04 -11.78
C ASN A 137 -3.20 -9.65 -13.26
N ASP A 138 -4.14 -8.73 -13.54
CA ASP A 138 -4.43 -8.32 -14.91
C ASP A 138 -3.22 -7.58 -15.49
N LYS A 139 -2.73 -8.03 -16.65
CA LYS A 139 -1.62 -7.37 -17.37
C LYS A 139 -1.98 -5.97 -17.86
N GLU A 140 -3.27 -5.66 -17.98
CA GLU A 140 -3.78 -4.36 -18.42
C GLU A 140 -3.56 -3.25 -17.37
N THR A 141 -3.32 -3.61 -16.11
CA THR A 141 -3.05 -2.70 -14.99
C THR A 141 -1.62 -2.85 -14.45
N ALA A 142 -0.70 -3.38 -15.27
CA ALA A 142 0.70 -3.55 -14.93
C ALA A 142 1.34 -2.25 -14.44
N THR A 143 2.32 -2.39 -13.54
CA THR A 143 3.06 -1.24 -12.99
C THR A 143 3.63 -0.39 -14.13
N PRO A 144 3.33 0.93 -14.19
CA PRO A 144 3.74 1.76 -15.31
C PRO A 144 5.26 1.86 -15.42
N PRO A 145 5.82 1.90 -16.64
CA PRO A 145 7.25 2.04 -16.84
C PRO A 145 7.73 3.44 -16.44
N TRP A 146 9.01 3.55 -16.08
CA TRP A 146 9.68 4.82 -15.75
C TRP A 146 9.52 5.89 -16.83
N ALA A 147 9.46 5.47 -18.11
CA ALA A 147 9.22 6.38 -19.23
C ALA A 147 7.89 7.15 -19.13
N SER A 148 6.91 6.64 -18.37
CA SER A 148 5.61 7.28 -18.16
C SER A 148 5.61 8.35 -17.05
N LEU A 149 6.74 8.61 -16.37
CA LEU A 149 6.79 9.54 -15.24
C LEU A 149 6.26 10.94 -15.56
N ARG A 150 6.65 11.51 -16.71
CA ARG A 150 6.16 12.82 -17.15
C ARG A 150 4.63 12.84 -17.23
N THR A 151 4.04 11.80 -17.83
CA THR A 151 2.59 11.76 -18.01
C THR A 151 1.85 11.39 -16.73
N LEU A 152 2.48 10.64 -15.82
CA LEU A 152 1.97 10.41 -14.47
C LEU A 152 1.99 11.69 -13.63
N GLU A 153 3.01 12.55 -13.75
CA GLU A 153 3.03 13.86 -13.08
C GLU A 153 1.93 14.78 -13.62
N GLU A 154 1.78 14.87 -14.94
CA GLU A 154 0.70 15.67 -15.55
C GLU A 154 -0.67 15.17 -15.11
N ALA A 155 -0.85 13.85 -15.09
CA ALA A 155 -2.11 13.27 -14.70
C ALA A 155 -2.30 13.23 -13.16
N SER A 156 -1.26 13.40 -12.34
CA SER A 156 -1.45 13.65 -10.90
C SER A 156 -1.84 15.10 -10.67
N ARG A 157 -1.32 16.03 -11.47
CA ARG A 157 -1.67 17.44 -11.38
C ARG A 157 -3.13 17.70 -11.71
N GLN A 158 -3.61 17.23 -12.87
CA GLN A 158 -5.03 17.50 -13.17
C GLN A 158 -5.95 16.74 -12.18
N PHE A 159 -5.42 15.78 -11.40
CA PHE A 159 -6.19 15.11 -10.35
C PHE A 159 -6.57 16.05 -9.24
N GLU A 160 -5.64 16.90 -8.89
CA GLU A 160 -5.81 17.88 -7.85
C GLU A 160 -6.64 19.09 -8.34
N ASP A 161 -6.73 19.31 -9.66
CA ASP A 161 -7.46 20.46 -10.25
C ASP A 161 -8.99 20.35 -10.31
N ASP A 162 -9.57 19.16 -10.17
CA ASP A 162 -11.04 18.90 -10.18
C ASP A 162 -11.86 19.48 -11.37
N THR A 163 -11.23 20.10 -12.38
CA THR A 163 -11.90 20.96 -13.39
C THR A 163 -11.99 20.39 -14.80
N THR A 164 -11.36 19.25 -15.10
CA THR A 164 -11.36 18.68 -16.46
C THR A 164 -11.92 17.24 -16.47
N PRO A 165 -12.89 16.91 -17.35
CA PRO A 165 -13.34 15.53 -17.52
C PRO A 165 -12.17 14.67 -17.99
N LEU A 166 -12.00 13.54 -17.30
CA LEU A 166 -10.83 12.70 -17.44
C LEU A 166 -10.89 11.73 -18.60
N ASN A 167 -9.74 11.54 -19.25
CA ASN A 167 -9.50 10.41 -20.12
C ASN A 167 -9.34 9.13 -19.25
N GLU A 168 -10.13 8.09 -19.52
CA GLU A 168 -10.17 6.83 -18.76
C GLU A 168 -8.82 6.12 -18.65
N LYS A 169 -7.92 6.36 -19.62
CA LYS A 169 -6.54 5.85 -19.60
C LYS A 169 -5.73 6.41 -18.43
N TRP A 170 -5.84 7.72 -18.19
CA TRP A 170 -5.21 8.39 -17.04
C TRP A 170 -5.93 8.08 -15.73
N LEU A 171 -7.23 7.80 -15.80
CA LEU A 171 -7.98 7.27 -14.69
C LEU A 171 -7.40 5.90 -14.30
N ASN A 172 -7.32 4.90 -15.17
CA ASN A 172 -6.71 3.61 -14.81
C ASN A 172 -5.25 3.74 -14.34
N GLN A 173 -4.53 4.76 -14.82
CA GLN A 173 -3.16 5.05 -14.36
C GLN A 173 -3.11 5.86 -13.04
N LEU A 174 -4.15 6.61 -12.63
CA LEU A 174 -4.17 7.54 -11.48
C LEU A 174 -5.56 7.79 -10.80
N LEU A 175 -6.50 6.84 -10.88
CA LEU A 175 -7.98 6.86 -10.64
C LEU A 175 -8.62 8.01 -9.78
N ARG A 176 -9.44 8.89 -10.41
CA ARG A 176 -9.87 10.28 -10.05
C ARG A 176 -11.43 10.54 -9.85
N PRO A 177 -12.00 11.77 -9.57
CA PRO A 177 -12.06 12.54 -8.30
C PRO A 177 -13.34 12.65 -7.41
N GLY A 178 -13.21 13.44 -6.31
CA GLY A 178 -14.22 13.94 -5.37
C GLY A 178 -13.68 14.26 -3.96
N SER A 179 -13.47 15.56 -3.71
CA SER A 179 -13.20 16.34 -2.48
C SER A 179 -11.89 16.18 -1.66
N SER A 180 -11.46 17.36 -1.18
CA SER A 180 -10.20 17.80 -0.57
C SER A 180 -9.90 17.30 0.85
N LEU A 181 -10.32 16.10 1.22
CA LEU A 181 -10.00 15.56 2.55
C LEU A 181 -8.72 14.73 2.51
N GLY A 182 -7.57 15.41 2.65
CA GLY A 182 -6.43 14.73 3.28
C GLY A 182 -5.01 15.19 2.99
N GLY A 183 -4.76 16.28 2.24
CA GLY A 183 -3.40 16.84 2.07
C GLY A 183 -2.33 15.83 1.65
N ALA A 184 -2.73 14.69 1.06
CA ALA A 184 -1.86 13.55 0.85
C ALA A 184 -1.22 13.68 -0.52
N ARG A 185 0.10 13.91 -0.51
CA ARG A 185 0.90 14.11 -1.72
C ARG A 185 0.74 12.96 -2.72
N PRO A 186 0.53 13.24 -4.02
CA PRO A 186 0.39 12.21 -5.03
C PRO A 186 1.63 11.33 -5.14
N LYS A 187 1.41 10.01 -5.26
CA LYS A 187 2.48 9.04 -5.46
C LYS A 187 2.06 7.91 -6.39
N ALA A 188 3.02 7.33 -7.09
CA ALA A 188 2.83 6.14 -7.91
C ALA A 188 4.02 5.19 -7.78
N THR A 189 3.78 3.90 -8.02
CA THR A 189 4.84 2.91 -8.20
C THR A 189 5.18 2.84 -9.69
N VAL A 190 6.46 2.87 -10.03
CA VAL A 190 6.96 2.72 -11.41
C VAL A 190 8.03 1.64 -11.48
N ILE A 191 8.23 1.06 -12.66
CA ILE A 191 9.31 0.10 -12.93
C ILE A 191 10.40 0.71 -13.82
N ASP A 192 11.66 0.58 -13.42
CA ASP A 192 12.79 1.06 -14.20
C ASP A 192 13.16 0.10 -15.36
N PRO A 193 14.04 0.49 -16.29
CA PRO A 193 14.48 -0.37 -17.38
C PRO A 193 15.18 -1.67 -16.93
N ASN A 194 15.67 -1.73 -15.70
CA ASN A 194 16.30 -2.91 -15.10
C ASN A 194 15.28 -3.80 -14.38
N GLY A 195 13.99 -3.48 -14.43
CA GLY A 195 12.92 -4.24 -13.77
C GLY A 195 12.78 -3.97 -12.27
N GLN A 196 13.40 -2.92 -11.75
CA GLN A 196 13.32 -2.55 -10.34
C GLN A 196 12.13 -1.63 -10.08
N LEU A 197 11.46 -1.83 -8.95
CA LEU A 197 10.33 -1.00 -8.56
C LEU A 197 10.77 0.22 -7.76
N TRP A 198 10.16 1.36 -8.08
CA TRP A 198 10.42 2.65 -7.48
C TRP A 198 9.11 3.32 -7.07
N ILE A 199 9.17 4.18 -6.06
CA ILE A 199 8.06 5.04 -5.67
C ILE A 199 8.40 6.45 -6.14
N ALA A 200 7.56 6.98 -7.04
CA ALA A 200 7.60 8.37 -7.47
C ALA A 200 6.65 9.20 -6.60
N LYS A 201 7.16 10.28 -6.02
CA LYS A 201 6.40 11.28 -5.26
C LYS A 201 6.35 12.57 -6.08
N PHE A 202 5.18 12.87 -6.62
CA PHE A 202 5.00 14.00 -7.52
C PHE A 202 4.83 15.31 -6.74
N PRO A 203 5.17 16.46 -7.33
CA PRO A 203 4.80 17.76 -6.76
C PRO A 203 3.26 17.86 -6.62
N SER A 204 2.80 18.41 -5.50
CA SER A 204 1.40 18.73 -5.26
C SER A 204 1.15 20.21 -5.49
N LYS A 205 -0.07 20.59 -5.88
CA LYS A 205 -0.49 22.01 -5.93
C LYS A 205 -0.50 22.70 -4.57
N ASN A 206 -0.62 21.93 -3.50
CA ASN A 206 -0.62 22.45 -2.13
C ASN A 206 0.79 22.57 -1.55
N ASP A 207 1.84 22.29 -2.34
CA ASP A 207 3.22 22.47 -1.91
C ASP A 207 3.61 23.96 -2.02
N ASP A 208 3.96 24.58 -0.89
CA ASP A 208 4.45 25.97 -0.85
C ASP A 208 5.89 26.11 -1.40
N ASN A 209 6.63 25.00 -1.42
CA ASN A 209 8.04 24.93 -1.84
C ASN A 209 8.28 23.66 -2.67
N ASN A 210 9.47 23.52 -3.27
CA ASN A 210 9.82 22.27 -3.96
C ASN A 210 10.09 21.12 -2.95
N THR A 211 9.01 20.52 -2.43
CA THR A 211 9.06 19.45 -1.43
C THR A 211 9.84 18.24 -1.92
N GLY A 212 9.79 17.92 -3.22
CA GLY A 212 10.57 16.82 -3.79
C GLY A 212 12.08 17.06 -3.73
N ALA A 213 12.53 18.29 -3.99
CA ALA A 213 13.93 18.65 -3.82
C ALA A 213 14.36 18.58 -2.34
N TRP A 214 13.52 19.05 -1.42
CA TRP A 214 13.78 18.92 0.02
C TRP A 214 13.87 17.47 0.49
N GLU A 215 12.99 16.59 0.00
CA GLU A 215 13.09 15.15 0.28
C GLU A 215 14.42 14.57 -0.22
N LYS A 216 14.91 14.99 -1.39
CA LYS A 216 16.22 14.56 -1.89
C LYS A 216 17.36 15.04 -1.00
N VAL A 217 17.34 16.31 -0.58
CA VAL A 217 18.37 16.88 0.31
C VAL A 217 18.43 16.12 1.62
N VAL A 218 17.29 15.91 2.29
CA VAL A 218 17.22 15.17 3.55
C VAL A 218 17.68 13.72 3.37
N HIS A 219 17.30 13.08 2.26
CA HIS A 219 17.70 11.71 1.96
C HIS A 219 19.20 11.58 1.69
N ASP A 220 19.80 12.54 1.01
CA ASP A 220 21.24 12.58 0.77
C ASP A 220 22.01 12.86 2.05
N LEU A 221 21.52 13.78 2.91
CA LEU A 221 22.09 14.01 4.23
C LEU A 221 22.07 12.74 5.06
N ALA A 222 20.96 12.00 5.08
CA ALA A 222 20.86 10.71 5.77
C ALA A 222 21.93 9.72 5.27
N ARG A 223 22.14 9.66 3.95
CA ARG A 223 23.20 8.82 3.36
C ARG A 223 24.59 9.29 3.78
N MET A 224 24.85 10.59 3.78
CA MET A 224 26.13 11.18 4.21
C MET A 224 26.43 10.91 5.69
N CYS A 225 25.39 10.84 6.53
CA CYS A 225 25.50 10.45 7.93
C CYS A 225 25.66 8.92 8.14
N GLY A 226 25.78 8.13 7.06
CA GLY A 226 25.96 6.68 7.15
C GLY A 226 24.68 5.91 7.46
N LEU A 227 23.49 6.53 7.35
CA LEU A 227 22.23 5.80 7.51
C LEU A 227 21.97 4.91 6.30
N ASN A 228 21.45 3.71 6.55
CA ASN A 228 21.04 2.78 5.50
C ASN A 228 19.75 3.28 4.82
N VAL A 229 19.90 3.98 3.71
CA VAL A 229 18.80 4.51 2.91
C VAL A 229 18.83 3.94 1.49
N PRO A 230 17.67 3.65 0.88
CA PRO A 230 17.61 3.14 -0.49
C PRO A 230 18.17 4.13 -1.52
N GLU A 231 18.41 3.65 -2.75
CA GLU A 231 18.73 4.52 -3.88
C GLU A 231 17.61 5.53 -4.10
N SER A 232 17.97 6.78 -4.41
CA SER A 232 17.00 7.83 -4.69
C SER A 232 17.47 8.70 -5.85
N ARG A 233 16.50 9.26 -6.59
CA ARG A 233 16.72 10.16 -7.72
C ARG A 233 15.76 11.35 -7.61
N LEU A 234 16.13 12.43 -8.26
CA LEU A 234 15.31 13.62 -8.38
C LEU A 234 15.18 13.94 -9.86
N GLU A 235 13.96 13.95 -10.36
CA GLU A 235 13.66 14.25 -11.76
C GLU A 235 12.79 15.51 -11.83
N THR A 236 13.00 16.32 -12.87
CA THR A 236 12.22 17.54 -13.08
C THR A 236 11.58 17.46 -14.46
N PHE A 237 10.26 17.26 -14.49
CA PHE A 237 9.51 17.15 -15.75
C PHE A 237 8.78 18.44 -16.11
N SER A 238 8.52 19.32 -15.14
CA SER A 238 7.82 20.59 -15.31
C SER A 238 8.43 21.69 -14.43
N LYS A 239 7.98 22.94 -14.63
CA LYS A 239 8.39 24.09 -13.79
C LYS A 239 7.75 24.10 -12.41
N LEU A 240 6.85 23.16 -12.12
CA LEU A 240 6.03 23.15 -10.91
C LEU A 240 6.73 22.51 -9.71
N GLY A 241 7.86 21.85 -9.93
CA GLY A 241 8.63 21.23 -8.87
C GLY A 241 9.36 19.99 -9.38
N SER A 242 9.98 19.28 -8.45
CA SER A 242 10.73 18.06 -8.74
C SER A 242 10.00 16.84 -8.19
N THR A 243 10.01 15.77 -8.98
CA THR A 243 9.51 14.46 -8.60
C THR A 243 10.63 13.70 -7.88
N PHE A 244 10.41 13.35 -6.62
CA PHE A 244 11.36 12.57 -5.83
C PHE A 244 11.08 11.08 -6.05
N LEU A 245 12.10 10.34 -6.46
CA LEU A 245 12.03 8.90 -6.70
C LEU A 245 12.87 8.16 -5.68
N VAL A 246 12.32 7.10 -5.13
CA VAL A 246 13.03 6.24 -4.18
C VAL A 246 12.83 4.78 -4.53
N ARG A 247 13.91 4.01 -4.59
CA ARG A 247 13.87 2.59 -4.88
C ARG A 247 13.18 1.86 -3.73
N ARG A 248 12.33 0.90 -4.08
CA ARG A 248 11.66 0.07 -3.08
C ARG A 248 12.66 -0.85 -2.40
N PHE A 249 12.75 -0.75 -1.07
CA PHE A 249 13.61 -1.60 -0.25
C PHE A 249 12.95 -2.97 0.06
N ASP A 250 11.65 -3.08 -0.17
CA ASP A 250 10.85 -4.29 0.07
C ASP A 250 10.86 -5.25 -1.13
N ARG A 251 11.78 -5.02 -2.08
CA ARG A 251 11.93 -5.75 -3.33
C ARG A 251 13.40 -5.94 -3.65
N ASP A 252 13.73 -7.16 -4.06
CA ASP A 252 15.01 -7.50 -4.66
C ASP A 252 14.77 -8.33 -5.93
N GLY A 253 14.76 -7.64 -7.08
CA GLY A 253 14.23 -8.19 -8.32
C GLY A 253 12.79 -8.65 -8.16
N LYS A 254 12.53 -9.94 -8.39
CA LYS A 254 11.21 -10.57 -8.18
C LYS A 254 10.95 -10.99 -6.74
N LYS A 255 11.99 -11.06 -5.89
CA LYS A 255 11.86 -11.48 -4.50
C LYS A 255 11.23 -10.36 -3.68
N ARG A 256 10.24 -10.71 -2.85
CA ARG A 256 9.66 -9.78 -1.87
C ARG A 256 10.41 -9.86 -0.56
N ILE A 257 10.54 -8.72 0.10
CA ILE A 257 11.10 -8.63 1.45
C ILE A 257 9.99 -8.09 2.34
N HIS A 258 9.58 -8.88 3.34
CA HIS A 258 8.59 -8.43 4.30
C HIS A 258 9.22 -7.49 5.34
N PHE A 259 8.38 -6.61 5.87
CA PHE A 259 8.71 -5.67 6.91
C PHE A 259 7.45 -5.39 7.72
N ALA A 260 7.63 -4.86 8.92
CA ALA A 260 6.57 -4.20 9.70
C ALA A 260 6.89 -2.72 9.88
N SER A 261 5.88 -1.85 9.85
CA SER A 261 6.05 -0.45 10.23
C SER A 261 6.29 -0.33 11.73
N ALA A 262 6.96 0.75 12.14
CA ALA A 262 7.00 1.10 13.55
C ALA A 262 5.59 1.32 14.13
N MET A 263 4.60 1.71 13.32
CA MET A 263 3.21 1.86 13.78
C MET A 263 2.61 0.52 14.18
N THR A 264 2.77 -0.50 13.35
CA THR A 264 2.39 -1.89 13.66
C THR A 264 3.13 -2.39 14.89
N LEU A 265 4.46 -2.23 14.93
CA LEU A 265 5.28 -2.71 16.03
C LEU A 265 4.98 -2.01 17.37
N LEU A 266 4.50 -0.77 17.33
CA LEU A 266 4.12 0.01 18.52
C LEU A 266 2.61 -0.04 18.81
N GLY A 267 1.80 -0.77 18.02
CA GLY A 267 0.35 -0.79 18.16
C GLY A 267 -0.34 0.56 17.94
N LYS A 268 0.29 1.48 17.18
CA LYS A 268 -0.21 2.84 16.92
C LYS A 268 -0.90 2.93 15.56
N THR A 269 -1.71 3.98 15.37
CA THR A 269 -2.47 4.22 14.13
C THR A 269 -2.04 5.50 13.40
N ASP A 270 -2.19 5.51 12.08
CA ASP A 270 -1.92 6.67 11.20
C ASP A 270 -2.85 7.85 11.59
N GLY A 271 -2.33 8.83 12.33
CA GLY A 271 -3.08 9.97 12.86
C GLY A 271 -2.88 10.25 14.35
N ALA A 272 -2.13 9.40 15.08
CA ALA A 272 -1.67 9.72 16.42
C ALA A 272 -0.82 11.02 16.41
N SER A 273 -1.14 11.95 17.32
CA SER A 273 -0.56 13.28 17.39
C SER A 273 0.97 13.25 17.54
N ALA A 274 1.64 14.29 17.01
CA ALA A 274 3.07 14.52 17.17
C ALA A 274 3.54 14.62 18.65
N ALA A 275 2.60 14.77 19.59
CA ALA A 275 2.86 14.72 21.03
C ALA A 275 3.44 13.37 21.51
N ASP A 276 3.25 12.27 20.75
CA ASP A 276 3.69 10.93 21.14
C ASP A 276 4.98 10.45 20.46
N GLY A 277 5.77 11.36 19.86
CA GLY A 277 7.03 11.04 19.16
C GLY A 277 6.89 10.20 17.88
N ALA A 278 5.66 9.97 17.41
CA ALA A 278 5.35 9.02 16.35
C ALA A 278 5.26 9.63 14.93
N SER A 279 5.29 10.96 14.80
CA SER A 279 4.99 11.64 13.52
C SER A 279 6.06 11.48 12.43
N SER A 280 7.27 10.99 12.77
CA SER A 280 8.38 10.81 11.81
C SER A 280 8.89 9.37 11.70
N CYS A 281 8.36 8.40 12.44
CA CYS A 281 8.95 7.07 12.48
C CYS A 281 8.20 6.10 11.56
N ARG A 282 8.33 6.25 10.23
CA ARG A 282 8.24 5.08 9.33
C ARG A 282 9.63 4.43 9.28
N ARG A 283 10.16 4.00 10.43
CA ARG A 283 11.38 3.21 10.48
C ARG A 283 10.95 1.75 10.29
N TRP A 284 11.25 1.24 9.12
CA TRP A 284 10.94 -0.13 8.73
C TRP A 284 11.99 -1.05 9.32
N HIS A 285 11.56 -2.07 10.07
CA HIS A 285 12.48 -3.12 10.50
C HIS A 285 12.41 -4.25 9.47
N LYS A 286 13.56 -4.59 8.88
CA LYS A 286 13.69 -5.84 8.13
C LYS A 286 13.63 -6.96 9.14
N LEU A 287 12.63 -7.84 9.00
CA LEU A 287 12.65 -9.14 9.66
C LEU A 287 13.72 -9.94 8.92
N HIS A 288 14.87 -10.14 9.58
CA HIS A 288 15.98 -10.96 9.09
C HIS A 288 15.83 -12.39 9.56
#